data_AF-A0A6A6EAH0-F1
#
_entry.id   AF-A0A6A6EAH0-F1
#
_cell.length_a   1.000
_cell.length_b   1.000
_cell.length_c   1.000
_cell.angle_alpha   90.00
_cell.angle_beta   90.00
_cell.angle_gamma   90.00
#
_symmetry.space_group_name_H-M   'P 1'
#
loop_
_entity.id
_entity.type
_entity.pdbx_description
1 polymer ?
#
loop_
_entity_poly.entity_id
_entity_poly.type
_entity_poly.pdbx_seq_one_letter_code
_entity_poly.pdbx_strand_id
1 'polypeptide(L)'
;EAGITNTNFVSSNKAPDYGFPYDGENKGYTSFLITSIIRDNQLPGWLNAARPDIIIMHLGTNDINIIRVYSTLVDQIRASKPNIKILVNYLTRHKPDIYYKYIVLIILEGAPTKSTQASPIIIMDNFSGFNTITDTTDGKHPNNKGN
;
A
#
# COMPACT_ATOMS: atom_id res chain seq x y z
N GLU A 1 3.85 -16.11 16.55
CA GLU A 1 2.66 -15.39 16.05
C GLU A 1 2.12 -14.49 17.15
N ALA A 2 1.53 -13.34 16.80
CA ALA A 2 1.04 -12.37 17.78
C ALA A 2 -0.27 -12.80 18.50
N GLY A 3 -0.84 -13.97 18.17
CA GLY A 3 -2.07 -14.49 18.79
C GLY A 3 -3.35 -13.71 18.42
N ILE A 4 -3.31 -12.88 17.37
CA ILE A 4 -4.44 -12.11 16.88
C ILE A 4 -5.29 -13.01 15.97
N THR A 5 -6.56 -13.20 16.30
CA THR A 5 -7.48 -14.10 15.57
C THR A 5 -8.75 -13.39 15.05
N ASN A 6 -8.90 -12.09 15.32
CA ASN A 6 -10.06 -11.29 14.97
C ASN A 6 -9.82 -10.38 13.76
N THR A 7 -8.99 -10.84 12.82
CA THR A 7 -8.65 -10.12 11.59
C THR A 7 -8.95 -10.99 10.39
N ASN A 8 -9.38 -10.35 9.29
CA ASN A 8 -9.62 -11.00 8.01
C ASN A 8 -9.16 -10.05 6.89
N PHE A 9 -8.24 -10.48 6.04
CA PHE A 9 -7.92 -9.81 4.81
C PHE A 9 -9.11 -9.98 3.84
N VAL A 10 -9.49 -8.89 3.19
CA VAL A 10 -10.69 -8.86 2.35
C VAL A 10 -10.34 -8.29 0.99
N SER A 11 -10.49 -9.11 -0.05
CA SER A 11 -10.36 -8.66 -1.43
C SER A 11 -10.71 -9.74 -2.44
N SER A 12 -10.46 -9.46 -3.73
CA SER A 12 -10.74 -10.39 -4.83
C SER A 12 -9.61 -11.37 -5.13
N ASN A 13 -8.33 -10.99 -4.94
CA ASN A 13 -7.24 -11.92 -5.25
C ASN A 13 -7.14 -12.91 -4.11
N LYS A 14 -6.99 -14.19 -4.45
CA LYS A 14 -6.79 -15.26 -3.48
C LYS A 14 -5.32 -15.41 -3.12
N ALA A 15 -5.08 -15.94 -1.92
CA ALA A 15 -3.79 -16.41 -1.46
C ALA A 15 -3.17 -17.39 -2.49
N PRO A 16 -1.94 -17.15 -2.99
CA PRO A 16 -1.17 -18.21 -3.61
C PRO A 16 -0.99 -19.40 -2.65
N ASP A 17 -0.97 -20.63 -3.19
CA ASP A 17 -0.70 -21.81 -2.37
C ASP A 17 0.79 -21.91 -2.05
N TYR A 18 1.14 -21.62 -0.81
CA TYR A 18 2.50 -21.76 -0.27
C TYR A 18 2.68 -23.01 0.60
N GLY A 19 1.72 -23.94 0.59
CA GLY A 19 1.81 -25.20 1.34
C GLY A 19 1.45 -25.11 2.83
N PHE A 20 0.84 -24.01 3.27
CA PHE A 20 0.30 -23.84 4.61
C PHE A 20 -0.92 -22.89 4.59
N PRO A 21 -1.88 -23.04 5.52
CA PRO A 21 -3.05 -22.17 5.56
C PRO A 21 -2.66 -20.78 6.06
N TYR A 22 -3.08 -19.76 5.33
CA TYR A 22 -3.01 -18.37 5.75
C TYR A 22 -4.10 -17.56 5.05
N ASP A 23 -4.41 -16.40 5.63
CA ASP A 23 -5.33 -15.44 5.04
C ASP A 23 -4.55 -14.48 4.13
N GLY A 24 -4.73 -14.64 2.82
CA GLY A 24 -3.89 -14.01 1.80
C GLY A 24 -4.68 -13.18 0.79
N GLU A 25 -5.95 -12.92 1.06
CA GLU A 25 -6.80 -12.05 0.27
C GLU A 25 -6.13 -10.68 0.07
N ASN A 26 -6.01 -10.22 -1.18
CA ASN A 26 -5.38 -8.92 -1.43
C ASN A 26 -5.89 -8.25 -2.72
N LYS A 27 -5.56 -6.97 -2.86
CA LYS A 27 -5.80 -6.18 -4.07
C LYS A 27 -4.50 -5.78 -4.76
N GLY A 28 -3.48 -6.63 -4.70
CA GLY A 28 -2.20 -6.43 -5.33
C GLY A 28 -2.25 -6.69 -6.84
N TYR A 29 -1.65 -5.80 -7.62
CA TYR A 29 -1.52 -5.97 -9.07
C TYR A 29 -0.09 -5.62 -9.48
N THR A 30 0.59 -6.55 -10.16
CA THR A 30 1.95 -6.32 -10.66
C THR A 30 1.94 -5.15 -11.65
N SER A 31 2.90 -4.24 -11.51
CA SER A 31 3.12 -3.09 -12.41
C SER A 31 1.94 -2.11 -12.53
N PHE A 32 0.97 -2.16 -11.62
CA PHE A 32 -0.19 -1.27 -11.67
C PHE A 32 0.17 0.15 -11.25
N LEU A 33 -0.45 1.12 -11.92
CA LEU A 33 -0.26 2.55 -11.67
C LEU A 33 -1.44 3.11 -10.88
N ILE A 34 -1.18 3.93 -9.86
CA ILE A 34 -2.22 4.70 -9.17
C ILE A 34 -3.00 5.56 -10.18
N THR A 35 -2.30 6.16 -11.12
CA THR A 35 -2.93 6.96 -12.19
C THR A 35 -3.96 6.17 -12.99
N SER A 36 -3.75 4.86 -13.21
CA SER A 36 -4.74 4.00 -13.89
C SER A 36 -5.95 3.69 -13.00
N ILE A 37 -5.71 3.43 -11.71
CA ILE A 37 -6.79 3.22 -10.71
C ILE A 37 -7.75 4.42 -10.68
N ILE A 38 -7.18 5.63 -10.71
CA ILE A 38 -7.96 6.88 -10.69
C ILE A 38 -8.65 7.12 -12.04
N ARG A 39 -7.91 7.00 -13.15
CA ARG A 39 -8.46 7.19 -14.50
C ARG A 39 -9.68 6.30 -14.74
N ASP A 40 -9.59 5.04 -14.34
CA ASP A 40 -10.62 4.04 -14.58
C ASP A 40 -11.61 3.92 -13.41
N ASN A 41 -11.49 4.79 -12.40
CA ASN A 41 -12.35 4.86 -11.21
C ASN A 41 -12.59 3.49 -10.54
N GLN A 42 -11.54 2.69 -10.39
CA GLN A 42 -11.67 1.28 -9.98
C GLN A 42 -11.87 1.12 -8.47
N LEU A 43 -11.26 2.00 -7.67
CA LEU A 43 -11.22 1.87 -6.22
C LEU A 43 -12.61 1.82 -5.56
N PRO A 44 -13.60 2.68 -5.93
CA PRO A 44 -14.94 2.60 -5.33
C PRO A 44 -15.60 1.22 -5.48
N GLY A 45 -15.47 0.58 -6.65
CA GLY A 45 -16.01 -0.77 -6.88
C GLY A 45 -15.32 -1.81 -6.00
N TRP A 46 -14.00 -1.71 -5.84
CA TRP A 46 -13.23 -2.61 -4.97
C TRP A 46 -13.60 -2.44 -3.50
N LEU A 47 -13.76 -1.20 -3.04
CA LEU A 47 -14.15 -0.90 -1.66
C LEU A 47 -15.56 -1.37 -1.34
N ASN A 48 -16.51 -1.20 -2.28
CA ASN A 48 -17.88 -1.67 -2.11
C ASN A 48 -17.95 -3.20 -1.98
N ALA A 49 -17.11 -3.93 -2.73
CA ALA A 49 -17.06 -5.39 -2.68
C ALA A 49 -16.38 -5.90 -1.40
N ALA A 50 -15.22 -5.34 -1.04
CA ALA A 50 -14.41 -5.82 0.07
C ALA A 50 -14.86 -5.31 1.45
N ARG A 51 -15.47 -4.11 1.50
CA ARG A 51 -15.89 -3.40 2.73
C ARG A 51 -14.83 -3.40 3.86
N PRO A 52 -13.61 -2.93 3.60
CA PRO A 52 -12.54 -2.96 4.60
C PRO A 52 -12.76 -1.97 5.76
N ASP A 53 -12.27 -2.34 6.94
CA ASP A 53 -12.13 -1.45 8.10
C ASP A 53 -10.77 -0.74 8.16
N ILE A 54 -9.76 -1.38 7.56
CA ILE A 54 -8.37 -0.92 7.50
C ILE A 54 -7.87 -1.16 6.07
N ILE A 55 -7.17 -0.19 5.51
CA ILE A 55 -6.47 -0.33 4.22
C ILE A 55 -4.98 -0.22 4.44
N ILE A 56 -4.23 -1.18 3.90
CA ILE A 56 -2.78 -1.10 3.78
C ILE A 56 -2.45 -0.70 2.33
N MET A 57 -1.88 0.48 2.17
CA MET A 57 -1.48 1.04 0.88
C MET A 57 0.03 0.89 0.70
N HIS A 58 0.43 -0.02 -0.19
CA HIS A 58 1.80 -0.16 -0.69
C HIS A 58 1.76 -0.04 -2.21
N LEU A 59 1.77 1.20 -2.71
CA LEU A 59 1.68 1.53 -4.13
C LEU A 59 2.35 2.88 -4.41
N GLY A 60 2.86 3.04 -5.64
CA GLY A 60 3.55 4.27 -6.05
C GLY A 60 4.88 4.03 -6.76
N THR A 61 5.48 2.85 -6.64
CA THR A 61 6.75 2.46 -7.30
C THR A 61 6.78 2.76 -8.79
N ASN A 62 5.63 2.67 -9.44
CA ASN A 62 5.50 2.82 -10.88
C ASN A 62 4.96 4.21 -11.30
N ASP A 63 4.57 5.06 -10.34
CA ASP A 63 3.91 6.34 -10.63
C ASP A 63 4.90 7.50 -10.67
N ILE A 64 4.76 8.36 -11.69
CA ILE A 64 5.63 9.53 -11.90
C ILE A 64 5.13 10.81 -11.22
N ASN A 65 3.90 10.85 -10.69
CA ASN A 65 3.34 12.00 -9.97
C ASN A 65 2.37 11.53 -8.87
N ILE A 66 2.89 11.40 -7.64
CA ILE A 66 2.18 10.71 -6.55
C ILE A 66 1.34 11.65 -5.65
N ILE A 67 1.64 12.96 -5.60
CA ILE A 67 0.93 13.91 -4.70
C ILE A 67 -0.56 13.98 -5.02
N ARG A 68 -0.91 14.30 -6.28
CA ARG A 68 -2.30 14.55 -6.67
C ARG A 68 -3.13 13.28 -6.58
N VAL A 69 -2.52 12.15 -6.93
CA VAL A 69 -3.21 10.86 -6.94
C VAL A 69 -3.47 10.33 -5.54
N TYR A 70 -2.54 10.55 -4.60
CA TYR A 70 -2.68 10.08 -3.22
C TYR A 70 -3.88 10.75 -2.51
N SER A 71 -4.04 12.07 -2.68
CA SER A 71 -5.22 12.78 -2.15
C SER A 71 -6.53 12.16 -2.66
N THR A 72 -6.64 11.93 -3.96
CA THR A 72 -7.84 11.37 -4.58
C THR A 72 -8.15 9.97 -4.07
N LEU A 73 -7.13 9.11 -3.89
CA LEU A 73 -7.32 7.78 -3.29
C LEU A 73 -7.90 7.88 -1.88
N VAL A 74 -7.32 8.72 -1.02
CA VAL A 74 -7.82 8.92 0.36
C VAL A 74 -9.27 9.41 0.37
N ASP A 75 -9.61 10.34 -0.54
CA ASP A 75 -10.96 10.86 -0.66
C ASP A 75 -11.96 9.77 -1.10
N GLN A 76 -11.61 8.94 -2.09
CA GLN A 76 -12.41 7.78 -2.51
C GLN A 76 -12.56 6.73 -1.41
N ILE A 77 -11.49 6.47 -0.66
CA ILE A 77 -11.48 5.57 0.49
C ILE A 77 -12.50 6.03 1.53
N ARG A 78 -12.44 7.30 1.92
CA ARG A 78 -13.35 7.87 2.93
C ARG A 78 -14.78 8.02 2.45
N ALA A 79 -15.00 8.19 1.15
CA ALA A 79 -16.34 8.16 0.57
C ALA A 79 -17.01 6.79 0.76
N SER A 80 -16.24 5.70 0.78
CA SER A 80 -16.78 4.36 1.09
C SER A 80 -17.08 4.18 2.58
N LYS A 81 -16.21 4.71 3.46
CA LYS A 81 -16.32 4.59 4.90
C LYS A 81 -15.57 5.76 5.59
N PRO A 82 -16.28 6.73 6.19
CA PRO A 82 -15.65 7.95 6.73
C PRO A 82 -14.65 7.71 7.87
N ASN A 83 -14.76 6.60 8.61
CA ASN A 83 -13.92 6.26 9.76
C ASN A 83 -12.90 5.14 9.49
N ILE A 84 -12.64 4.85 8.22
CA ILE A 84 -11.67 3.82 7.83
C ILE A 84 -10.24 4.20 8.26
N LYS A 85 -9.46 3.23 8.74
CA LYS A 85 -8.06 3.43 9.13
C LYS A 85 -7.16 3.17 7.93
N ILE A 86 -6.14 3.99 7.75
CA ILE A 86 -5.28 3.91 6.57
C ILE A 86 -3.83 3.74 7.03
N LEU A 87 -3.21 2.64 6.62
CA LEU A 87 -1.80 2.37 6.80
C LEU A 87 -1.10 2.60 5.47
N VAL A 88 -0.09 3.45 5.44
CA VAL A 88 0.61 3.87 4.22
C VAL A 88 2.04 3.44 4.36
N ASN A 89 2.48 2.59 3.46
CA ASN A 89 3.83 2.10 3.52
C ASN A 89 4.78 3.02 2.74
N TYR A 90 6.01 3.20 3.24
CA TYR A 90 7.09 3.58 2.35
C TYR A 90 7.25 2.50 1.28
N LEU A 91 7.57 2.94 0.07
CA LEU A 91 8.02 2.00 -0.94
C LEU A 91 9.36 1.42 -0.48
N THR A 92 9.54 0.11 -0.69
CA THR A 92 10.84 -0.53 -0.49
C THR A 92 11.89 0.15 -1.35
N ARG A 93 13.11 0.27 -0.81
CA ARG A 93 14.21 0.93 -1.52
C ARG A 93 14.58 0.12 -2.77
N HIS A 94 14.63 0.76 -3.94
CA HIS A 94 15.02 0.14 -5.21
C HIS A 94 16.19 0.87 -5.89
N LYS A 95 16.84 0.24 -6.87
CA LYS A 95 17.81 0.92 -7.75
C LYS A 95 17.16 1.43 -9.06
N PRO A 96 17.48 2.66 -9.52
CA PRO A 96 18.28 3.69 -8.83
C PRO A 96 17.48 4.42 -7.73
N ASP A 97 18.16 4.73 -6.62
CA ASP A 97 17.58 5.19 -5.34
C ASP A 97 16.94 6.59 -5.38
N ILE A 98 17.35 7.44 -6.33
CA ILE A 98 16.99 8.86 -6.34
C ILE A 98 15.48 9.12 -6.53
N TYR A 99 14.81 8.32 -7.37
CA TYR A 99 13.38 8.46 -7.61
C TYR A 99 12.53 8.06 -6.38
N TYR A 100 12.98 7.04 -5.65
CA TYR A 100 12.24 6.50 -4.52
C TYR A 100 12.33 7.39 -3.29
N LYS A 101 13.48 8.05 -3.07
CA LYS A 101 13.61 9.07 -2.04
C LYS A 101 12.61 10.22 -2.23
N TYR A 102 12.40 10.64 -3.47
CA TYR A 102 11.42 11.68 -3.78
C TYR A 102 9.98 11.25 -3.46
N ILE A 103 9.60 10.01 -3.79
CA ILE A 103 8.29 9.47 -3.45
C ILE A 103 8.09 9.36 -1.93
N VAL A 104 9.10 8.88 -1.20
CA VAL A 104 9.05 8.81 0.27
C VAL A 104 8.83 10.19 0.89
N LEU A 105 9.55 11.22 0.42
CA LEU A 105 9.36 12.59 0.89
C LEU A 105 7.94 13.10 0.63
N ILE A 106 7.38 12.82 -0.55
CA ILE A 106 5.98 13.18 -0.84
C ILE A 106 5.00 12.50 0.12
N ILE A 107 5.18 11.22 0.41
CA ILE A 107 4.28 10.50 1.33
C ILE A 107 4.41 11.10 2.74
N LEU A 108 5.64 11.35 3.19
CA LEU A 108 5.94 11.94 4.50
C LEU A 108 5.32 13.32 4.68
N GLU A 109 5.34 14.17 3.64
CA GLU A 109 4.78 15.51 3.69
C GLU A 109 3.26 15.50 3.45
N GLY A 110 2.77 14.66 2.54
CA GLY A 110 1.39 14.67 2.07
C GLY A 110 0.43 13.88 2.96
N ALA A 111 0.79 12.68 3.40
CA ALA A 111 -0.10 11.82 4.19
C ALA A 111 -0.57 12.48 5.51
N PRO A 112 0.29 13.18 6.28
CA PRO A 112 -0.15 13.86 7.49
C PRO A 112 -1.19 14.95 7.24
N THR A 113 -1.12 15.69 6.12
CA THR A 113 -2.06 16.77 5.80
C THR A 113 -3.49 16.29 5.58
N LYS A 114 -3.67 15.00 5.26
CA LYS A 114 -4.97 14.36 5.09
C LYS A 114 -5.41 13.57 6.32
N SER A 115 -4.55 13.35 7.32
CA SER A 115 -4.89 12.53 8.49
C SER A 115 -5.95 13.22 9.36
N THR A 116 -6.87 12.45 9.94
CA THR A 116 -7.90 12.95 10.85
C THR A 116 -8.04 12.03 12.06
N GLN A 117 -8.66 12.50 13.14
CA GLN A 117 -8.92 11.64 14.30
C GLN A 117 -9.88 10.47 13.97
N ALA A 118 -10.90 10.72 13.14
CA ALA A 118 -11.90 9.71 12.78
C ALA A 118 -11.36 8.68 11.76
N SER A 119 -10.44 9.09 10.89
CA SER A 119 -9.80 8.26 9.87
C SER A 119 -8.30 8.56 9.87
N PRO A 120 -7.55 7.97 10.83
CA PRO A 120 -6.13 8.23 10.96
C PRO A 120 -5.36 7.60 9.79
N ILE A 121 -4.35 8.33 9.34
CA ILE A 121 -3.33 7.85 8.41
C ILE A 121 -2.06 7.59 9.22
N ILE A 122 -1.61 6.33 9.24
CA ILE A 122 -0.37 5.91 9.89
C ILE A 122 0.63 5.54 8.80
N ILE A 123 1.82 6.10 8.90
CA ILE A 123 2.92 5.83 7.98
C ILE A 123 3.75 4.66 8.54
N MET A 124 4.04 3.67 7.71
CA MET A 124 4.87 2.51 8.03
C MET A 124 6.22 2.61 7.32
N ASP A 125 7.30 2.41 8.07
CA ASP A 125 8.66 2.50 7.54
C ASP A 125 9.18 1.15 7.06
N ASN A 126 9.05 0.90 5.75
CA ASN A 126 9.72 -0.22 5.08
C ASN A 126 10.91 0.22 4.20
N PHE A 127 11.37 1.47 4.37
CA PHE A 127 12.51 2.00 3.61
C PHE A 127 13.81 1.88 4.42
N SER A 128 13.76 2.30 5.69
CA SER A 128 14.90 2.26 6.60
C SER A 128 15.32 0.81 6.86
N GLY A 129 16.63 0.55 6.77
CA GLY A 129 17.18 -0.79 6.98
C GLY A 129 17.09 -1.73 5.77
N PHE A 130 16.29 -1.41 4.74
CA PHE A 130 16.20 -2.24 3.53
C PHE A 130 17.45 -2.10 2.64
N ASN A 131 18.15 -3.21 2.42
CA ASN A 131 19.36 -3.27 1.61
C ASN A 131 19.08 -3.87 0.23
N THR A 132 19.00 -3.01 -0.79
CA THR A 132 18.81 -3.40 -2.20
C THR A 132 19.76 -4.48 -2.71
N ILE A 133 20.94 -4.67 -2.11
CA ILE A 133 21.90 -5.69 -2.55
C ILE A 133 21.60 -7.04 -1.91
N THR A 134 21.27 -7.08 -0.62
CA THR A 134 21.09 -8.36 0.10
C THR A 134 19.66 -8.81 0.20
N ASP A 135 18.71 -7.88 0.09
CA ASP A 135 17.30 -8.11 0.40
C ASP A 135 16.44 -8.17 -0.86
N THR A 136 17.06 -8.10 -2.05
CA THR A 136 16.40 -8.27 -3.34
C THR A 136 17.17 -9.24 -4.23
N THR A 137 16.49 -9.77 -5.25
CA THR A 137 17.15 -10.57 -6.30
C THR A 137 17.61 -9.71 -7.49
N ASP A 138 16.92 -8.61 -7.76
CA ASP A 138 17.08 -7.79 -8.98
C ASP A 138 17.30 -6.28 -8.69
N GLY A 139 17.56 -5.92 -7.43
CA GLY A 139 17.65 -4.54 -6.97
C GLY A 139 16.29 -3.85 -6.75
N LYS A 140 15.18 -4.58 -6.86
CA LYS A 140 13.81 -4.07 -6.74
C LYS A 140 12.93 -4.96 -5.86
N HIS A 141 12.68 -6.19 -6.28
CA HIS A 141 11.74 -7.09 -5.63
C HIS A 141 12.38 -7.81 -4.44
N PRO A 142 11.75 -7.79 -3.25
CA PRO A 142 12.27 -8.47 -2.08
C PRO A 142 12.49 -9.97 -2.31
N ASN A 143 13.57 -10.49 -1.72
CA ASN A 143 13.79 -11.93 -1.55
C ASN A 143 13.33 -12.37 -0.14
N ASN A 144 13.55 -13.64 0.23
CA ASN A 144 13.14 -14.15 1.54
C ASN A 144 13.73 -13.40 2.75
N LYS A 145 14.88 -12.73 2.59
CA LYS A 145 15.48 -11.91 3.65
C LYS A 145 14.83 -10.53 3.74
N GLY A 146 14.31 -10.01 2.63
CA GLY A 146 13.70 -8.68 2.55
C GLY A 146 12.19 -8.64 2.84
N ASN A 147 11.51 -9.79 2.84
CA ASN A 147 10.11 -9.94 3.26
C ASN A 147 9.97 -9.93 4.79
#